data_AF-A0A9D6SSK1-F1
#
_entry.id   AF-A0A9D6SSK1-F1
#
_cell.length_a   1.000
_cell.length_b   1.000
_cell.length_c   1.000
_cell.angle_alpha   90.00
_cell.angle_beta   90.00
_cell.angle_gamma   90.00
#
_symmetry.space_group_name_H-M   'P 1'
#
loop_
_entity.id
_entity.type
_entity.pdbx_description
1 polymer ?
#
loop_
_entity_poly.entity_id
_entity_poly.type
_entity_poly.pdbx_seq_one_letter_code
_entity_poly.pdbx_strand_id
1 'polypeptide(L)' 'MKKYADRPMDLADASLVWAAEHTGIEQVMTIDSDFAVFRLASGRRLQVLP' A
#
# COMPACT_ATOMS: atom_id res chain seq x y z
N MET A 1 -10.43 -6.88 -9.22
CA MET A 1 -9.74 -5.64 -8.80
C MET A 1 -10.64 -4.44 -9.13
N LYS A 2 -11.36 -3.88 -8.15
CA LYS A 2 -12.24 -2.70 -8.34
C LYS A 2 -11.99 -1.59 -7.32
N LYS A 3 -11.22 -1.86 -6.26
CA LYS A 3 -11.08 -1.01 -5.08
C LYS A 3 -10.23 0.25 -5.29
N TYR A 4 -9.50 0.33 -6.41
CA TYR A 4 -8.62 1.44 -6.78
C TYR A 4 -8.78 1.79 -8.27
N ALA A 5 -9.97 1.64 -8.84
CA ALA A 5 -10.17 1.88 -10.28
C ALA A 5 -9.84 3.33 -10.70
N ASP A 6 -9.96 4.28 -9.77
CA ASP A 6 -9.72 5.71 -9.98
C ASP A 6 -8.24 6.09 -9.81
N ARG A 7 -7.41 5.16 -9.31
CA ARG A 7 -5.94 5.26 -9.19
C ARG A 7 -5.35 3.89 -9.49
N PRO A 8 -5.00 3.59 -10.75
CA PRO A 8 -4.52 2.26 -11.11
C PRO A 8 -3.27 1.94 -10.29
N MET A 9 -3.45 1.08 -9.29
CA MET A 9 -2.37 0.49 -8.50
C MET A 9 -1.42 -0.18 -9.49
N ASP A 10 -0.19 0.31 -9.56
CA ASP A 10 0.81 -0.29 -10.43
C ASP A 10 1.39 -1.57 -9.79
N LEU A 11 2.26 -2.27 -10.52
CA LEU A 11 2.86 -3.50 -10.00
C LEU A 11 3.71 -3.24 -8.75
N ALA A 12 4.37 -2.08 -8.65
CA ALA A 12 5.19 -1.73 -7.51
C ALA A 12 4.32 -1.50 -6.26
N ASP A 13 3.21 -0.77 -6.42
CA ASP A 13 2.21 -0.56 -5.37
C ASP A 13 1.68 -1.89 -4.83
N ALA A 14 1.26 -2.77 -5.73
CA ALA A 14 0.72 -4.08 -5.38
C ALA A 14 1.75 -4.96 -4.67
N SER A 15 3.02 -4.89 -5.10
CA SER A 15 4.11 -5.65 -4.50
C SER A 15 4.39 -5.23 -3.06
N LEU A 16 4.35 -3.93 -2.75
CA LEU A 16 4.55 -3.43 -1.40
C LEU A 16 3.37 -3.77 -0.48
N VAL A 17 2.13 -3.68 -0.97
CA VAL A 17 0.94 -4.13 -0.22
C VAL A 17 1.04 -5.62 0.09
N TRP A 18 1.40 -6.44 -0.90
CA TRP A 18 1.58 -7.88 -0.71
C TRP A 18 2.70 -8.21 0.29
N ALA A 19 3.84 -7.52 0.20
CA ALA A 19 4.96 -7.71 1.10
C ALA A 19 4.59 -7.32 2.55
N ALA A 20 3.86 -6.22 2.73
CA ALA A 20 3.36 -5.80 4.04
C ALA A 20 2.43 -6.84 4.68
N GLU A 21 1.51 -7.43 3.90
CA GLU A 21 0.65 -8.52 4.36
C GLU A 21 1.45 -9.76 4.80
N HIS A 22 2.46 -10.14 4.02
CA HIS A 22 3.22 -11.38 4.28
C HIS A 22 4.23 -11.24 5.41
N THR A 23 4.73 -10.03 5.64
CA THR A 23 5.79 -9.77 6.65
C THR A 23 5.25 -9.16 7.94
N GLY A 24 4.03 -8.62 7.93
CA GLY A 24 3.49 -7.81 9.02
C GLY A 24 4.13 -6.42 9.15
N ILE A 25 5.00 -6.04 8.21
CA ILE A 25 5.64 -4.72 8.18
C ILE A 25 4.68 -3.74 7.53
N GLU A 26 4.16 -2.79 8.30
CA GLU A 26 3.20 -1.81 7.80
C GLU A 26 3.81 -0.44 7.50
N GLN A 27 5.11 -0.29 7.74
CA GLN A 27 5.85 0.94 7.49
C GLN A 27 6.55 0.86 6.14
N VAL A 28 6.34 1.86 5.29
CA VAL A 28 6.92 1.95 3.96
C VAL A 28 7.58 3.31 3.80
N MET A 29 8.78 3.33 3.24
CA MET A 29 9.45 4.57 2.83
C MET A 29 9.28 4.73 1.33
N THR A 30 8.60 5.79 0.91
CA THR A 30 8.39 6.12 -0.50
C THR A 30 8.20 7.62 -0.66
N ILE A 31 8.59 8.14 -1.82
CA ILE A 31 8.33 9.54 -2.20
C ILE A 31 6.91 9.74 -2.75
N ASP A 32 6.19 8.65 -3.01
CA ASP A 32 4.83 8.69 -3.52
C ASP A 32 3.84 8.92 -2.37
N SER A 33 3.26 10.12 -2.32
CA SER A 33 2.26 10.49 -1.32
C SER A 33 0.95 9.72 -1.44
N ASP A 34 0.67 9.12 -2.60
CA ASP A 34 -0.56 8.36 -2.82
C ASP A 34 -0.55 7.01 -2.09
N PHE A 35 0.61 6.55 -1.60
CA PHE A 35 0.70 5.31 -0.83
C PHE A 35 -0.10 5.30 0.47
N ALA A 36 -0.38 6.48 1.04
CA ALA A 36 -1.16 6.64 2.27
C ALA A 36 -2.63 6.19 2.13
N VAL A 37 -3.13 6.00 0.90
CA VAL A 37 -4.50 5.53 0.64
C VAL A 37 -4.63 4.00 0.62
N PHE A 38 -3.52 3.28 0.53
CA PHE A 38 -3.54 1.83 0.48
C PHE A 38 -3.86 1.23 1.85
N ARG A 39 -4.63 0.14 1.80
CA ARG A 39 -5.12 -0.55 2.98
C ARG A 39 -4.81 -2.02 2.88
N LEU A 40 -4.32 -2.53 4.00
CA LEU A 40 -4.17 -3.95 4.25
C LEU A 40 -5.54 -4.64 4.27
N ALA A 41 -5.57 -5.95 4.11
CA ALA A 41 -6.75 -6.80 4.22
C ALA A 41 -7.42 -6.64 5.60
N SER A 42 -6.63 -6.35 6.64
CA SER A 42 -7.09 -5.99 7.98
C SER A 42 -7.83 -4.64 8.06
N GLY A 43 -7.81 -3.83 6.99
CA GLY A 43 -8.35 -2.47 6.95
C GLY A 43 -7.39 -1.39 7.47
N ARG A 44 -6.26 -1.79 8.07
CA ARG A 44 -5.18 -0.90 8.50
C ARG A 44 -4.55 -0.19 7.30
N ARG A 45 -4.04 1.01 7.53
CA ARG A 45 -3.32 1.79 6.51
C ARG A 45 -1.84 1.49 6.58
N LEU A 46 -1.17 1.50 5.43
CA LEU A 46 0.29 1.59 5.39
C LEU A 46 0.71 2.94 5.97
N GLN A 47 1.76 2.93 6.78
CA GLN A 47 2.39 4.12 7.35
C GLN A 47 3.52 4.55 6.44
N VAL A 48 3.37 5.71 5.80
CA VAL A 48 4.44 6.30 5.00
C VAL A 48 5.41 7.02 5.94
N LEU A 49 6.65 6.59 5.92
CA LEU A 49 7.74 7.25 6.64
C LEU A 49 8.25 8.46 5.85
N PRO A 50 8.74 9.52 6.53
CA PRO A 50 9.32 10.69 5.89
C PRO A 50 10.57 10.36 5.07
#